data_AF-R9N362-F1
#
_entry.id   AF-R9N362-F1
#
_cell.length_a   1.000
_cell.length_b   1.000
_cell.length_c   1.000
_cell.angle_alpha   90.00
_cell.angle_beta   90.00
_cell.angle_gamma   90.00
#
_symmetry.space_group_name_H-M   'P 1'
#
loop_
_entity.id
_entity.type
_entity.pdbx_description
1 polymer ?
#
loop_
_entity_poly.entity_id
_entity_poly.type
_entity_poly.pdbx_seq_one_letter_code
_entity_poly.pdbx_strand_id
1 'polypeptide(L)'
;MDKAKTYITDEEIINCQKVADTFSELFDNEGLIILNAGKYGFVKLQYFKFPFGFDTMDSYYNSKSLFDDLWDEWLHTQLINLSSDTPMADMDYDDILKCLPEEKRKELLDKRFYFAEKTGVDNLLVEL
;
A
#
# COMPACT_ATOMS: atom_id res chain seq x y z
N MET A 1 -6.17 31.84 20.65
CA MET A 1 -6.35 30.38 20.74
C MET A 1 -6.35 29.87 19.33
N ASP A 2 -5.22 29.33 18.88
CA ASP A 2 -5.08 28.87 17.50
C ASP A 2 -6.05 27.71 17.26
N LYS A 3 -6.84 27.79 16.18
CA LYS A 3 -7.71 26.69 15.77
C LYS A 3 -6.85 25.43 15.61
N ALA A 4 -7.30 24.32 16.19
CA ALA A 4 -6.66 23.03 15.99
C ALA A 4 -6.59 22.76 14.48
N LYS A 5 -5.36 22.63 13.96
CA LYS A 5 -5.13 22.32 12.54
C LYS A 5 -5.55 20.87 12.27
N THR A 6 -6.34 20.69 11.23
CA THR A 6 -6.73 19.39 10.67
C THR A 6 -5.97 19.19 9.37
N TYR A 7 -5.41 18.01 9.15
CA TYR A 7 -4.53 17.69 8.01
C TYR A 7 -5.20 16.79 6.97
N ILE A 8 -6.36 16.22 7.29
CA ILE A 8 -7.14 15.31 6.44
C ILE A 8 -8.63 15.69 6.52
N THR A 9 -9.37 15.55 5.42
CA THR A 9 -10.82 15.83 5.42
C THR A 9 -11.60 14.65 6.01
N ASP A 10 -12.83 14.89 6.46
CA ASP A 10 -13.72 13.82 6.95
C ASP A 10 -13.99 12.77 5.86
N GLU A 11 -14.11 13.22 4.60
CA GLU A 11 -14.24 12.36 3.43
C GLU A 11 -13.00 11.46 3.25
N GLU A 12 -11.80 12.03 3.33
CA GLU A 12 -10.56 11.27 3.18
C GLU A 12 -10.29 10.34 4.37
N ILE A 13 -10.78 10.64 5.57
CA ILE A 13 -10.76 9.69 6.69
C ILE A 13 -11.56 8.43 6.32
N ILE A 14 -12.76 8.59 5.76
CA ILE A 14 -13.62 7.47 5.35
C ILE A 14 -12.95 6.70 4.21
N ASN A 15 -12.41 7.38 3.20
CA ASN A 15 -11.78 6.73 2.06
C ASN A 15 -10.48 6.01 2.43
N CYS A 16 -9.61 6.62 3.25
CA CYS A 16 -8.40 5.96 3.74
C CYS A 16 -8.73 4.74 4.61
N GLN A 17 -9.81 4.78 5.41
CA GLN A 17 -10.22 3.61 6.18
C GLN A 17 -10.61 2.44 5.27
N LYS A 18 -11.35 2.68 4.18
CA LYS A 18 -11.65 1.62 3.18
C LYS A 18 -10.39 1.02 2.56
N VAL A 19 -9.39 1.86 2.27
CA VAL A 19 -8.09 1.42 1.77
C VAL A 19 -7.39 0.54 2.81
N ALA A 20 -7.24 1.04 4.04
CA ALA A 20 -6.62 0.29 5.13
C ALA A 20 -7.31 -1.06 5.38
N ASP A 21 -8.64 -1.07 5.42
CA ASP A 21 -9.44 -2.29 5.63
C ASP A 21 -9.25 -3.29 4.48
N THR A 22 -9.19 -2.81 3.23
CA THR A 22 -9.01 -3.67 2.05
C THR A 22 -7.68 -4.41 2.06
N PHE A 23 -6.63 -3.77 2.57
CA PHE A 23 -5.28 -4.32 2.62
C PHE A 23 -4.92 -4.99 3.95
N SER A 24 -5.72 -4.80 5.01
CA SER A 24 -5.44 -5.32 6.37
C SER A 24 -5.12 -6.81 6.40
N GLU A 25 -5.93 -7.64 5.75
CA GLU A 25 -5.75 -9.10 5.69
C GLU A 25 -4.48 -9.54 4.95
N LEU A 26 -3.96 -8.69 4.06
CA LEU A 26 -2.77 -8.99 3.25
C LEU A 26 -1.48 -8.82 4.08
N PHE A 27 -1.49 -7.92 5.05
CA PHE A 27 -0.29 -7.48 5.76
C PHE A 27 -0.15 -8.03 7.19
N ASP A 28 -1.10 -8.81 7.68
CA ASP A 28 -1.04 -9.44 9.01
C ASP A 28 0.24 -10.25 9.24
N ASN A 29 0.85 -10.79 8.17
CA ASN A 29 2.11 -11.55 8.24
C ASN A 29 3.36 -10.73 7.87
N GLU A 30 3.20 -9.49 7.39
CA GLU A 30 4.30 -8.69 6.80
C GLU A 30 4.89 -7.67 7.78
N GLY A 31 4.42 -7.64 9.03
CA GLY A 31 4.94 -6.72 10.06
C GLY A 31 4.66 -5.25 9.74
N LEU A 32 3.65 -4.99 8.92
CA LEU A 32 3.15 -3.68 8.52
C LEU A 32 1.81 -3.42 9.22
N ILE A 33 1.64 -2.24 9.80
CA ILE A 33 0.37 -1.81 10.42
C ILE A 33 -0.04 -0.45 9.87
N ILE A 34 -1.34 -0.30 9.58
CA ILE A 34 -1.96 0.97 9.20
C ILE A 34 -2.87 1.46 10.34
N LEU A 35 -2.62 2.68 10.82
CA LEU A 35 -3.33 3.28 11.94
C LEU A 35 -4.03 4.58 11.52
N ASN A 36 -5.29 4.73 11.92
CA ASN A 36 -6.00 5.99 11.82
C ASN A 36 -5.57 6.92 12.97
N ALA A 37 -4.87 8.01 12.65
CA ALA A 37 -4.40 9.01 13.61
C ALA A 37 -5.36 10.22 13.73
N GLY A 38 -6.61 10.06 13.31
CA GLY A 38 -7.65 11.08 13.36
C GLY A 38 -7.30 12.29 12.50
N LYS A 39 -7.31 13.48 13.09
CA LYS A 39 -7.03 14.75 12.38
C LYS A 39 -5.62 14.83 11.76
N TYR A 40 -4.72 13.90 12.11
CA TYR A 40 -3.36 13.80 11.60
C TYR A 40 -3.23 12.84 10.40
N GLY A 41 -4.32 12.24 9.91
CA GLY A 41 -4.30 11.33 8.77
C GLY A 41 -4.12 9.86 9.17
N PHE A 42 -3.58 9.07 8.27
CA PHE A 42 -3.26 7.65 8.46
C PHE A 42 -1.75 7.45 8.54
N VAL A 43 -1.30 6.50 9.36
CA VAL A 43 0.12 6.21 9.55
C VAL A 43 0.40 4.74 9.23
N LYS A 44 1.38 4.51 8.35
CA LYS A 44 1.98 3.19 8.12
C LYS A 44 3.18 3.04 9.03
N LEU A 45 3.25 1.91 9.74
CA LEU A 45 4.36 1.52 10.59
C LEU A 45 4.91 0.18 10.11
N GLN A 46 6.23 0.05 9.89
CA GLN A 46 6.84 -1.22 9.47
C GLN A 46 8.14 -1.53 10.22
N TYR A 47 8.56 -2.79 10.09
CA TYR A 47 9.81 -3.32 10.64
C TYR A 47 9.88 -3.22 12.16
N PHE A 48 8.87 -3.76 12.85
CA PHE A 48 8.88 -3.82 14.31
C PHE A 48 10.03 -4.69 14.84
N LYS A 49 10.85 -4.12 15.73
CA LYS A 49 11.94 -4.79 16.43
C LYS A 49 11.77 -4.58 17.92
N PHE A 50 11.47 -5.65 18.68
CA PHE A 50 11.46 -5.55 20.14
C PHE A 50 12.89 -5.42 20.69
N PRO A 51 13.17 -4.54 21.67
CA PRO A 51 12.26 -3.58 22.33
C PRO A 51 12.25 -2.17 21.71
N PHE A 52 12.83 -1.99 20.52
CA PHE A 52 13.12 -0.69 19.89
C PHE A 52 11.92 -0.05 19.18
N GLY A 53 10.88 -0.80 18.83
CA GLY A 53 9.71 -0.27 18.12
C GLY A 53 9.79 -0.47 16.61
N PHE A 54 9.09 0.37 15.83
CA PHE A 54 9.09 0.35 14.37
C PHE A 54 10.24 1.19 13.82
N ASP A 55 10.90 0.71 12.75
CA ASP A 55 11.98 1.47 12.10
C ASP A 55 11.46 2.53 11.14
N THR A 56 10.28 2.32 10.52
CA THR A 56 9.69 3.25 9.55
C THR A 56 8.31 3.73 9.98
N MET A 57 8.02 4.98 9.60
CA MET A 57 6.75 5.63 9.84
C MET A 57 6.46 6.60 8.69
N ASP A 58 5.40 6.33 7.93
CA ASP A 58 4.93 7.18 6.83
C ASP A 58 3.52 7.67 7.11
N SER A 59 3.20 8.90 6.71
CA SER A 59 1.90 9.53 6.97
C SER A 59 1.17 9.89 5.68
N TYR A 60 -0.13 9.61 5.65
CA TYR A 60 -0.99 9.79 4.49
C TYR A 60 -2.18 10.67 4.85
N TYR A 61 -2.49 11.58 3.93
CA TYR A 61 -3.56 12.57 4.11
C TYR A 61 -4.65 12.44 3.02
N ASN A 62 -4.49 11.46 2.14
CA ASN A 62 -5.48 11.07 1.15
C ASN A 62 -5.35 9.58 0.78
N SER A 63 -6.47 9.00 0.42
CA SER A 63 -6.70 7.61 0.07
C SER A 63 -5.92 7.18 -1.15
N LYS A 64 -5.74 8.04 -2.16
CA LYS A 64 -4.92 7.72 -3.34
C LYS A 64 -3.47 7.44 -2.94
N SER A 65 -2.85 8.32 -2.15
CA SER A 65 -1.46 8.16 -1.72
C SER A 65 -1.26 6.94 -0.82
N LEU A 66 -2.22 6.65 0.06
CA LEU A 66 -2.22 5.44 0.86
C LEU A 66 -2.38 4.19 -0.02
N PHE A 67 -3.30 4.23 -0.98
CA PHE A 67 -3.56 3.12 -1.89
C PHE A 67 -2.34 2.79 -2.76
N ASP A 68 -1.72 3.80 -3.38
CA ASP A 68 -0.57 3.60 -4.25
C ASP A 68 0.60 2.97 -3.46
N ASP A 69 0.85 3.45 -2.25
CA ASP A 69 1.88 2.89 -1.37
C ASP A 69 1.58 1.44 -0.97
N LEU A 70 0.37 1.13 -0.51
CA LEU A 70 0.01 -0.25 -0.13
C LEU A 70 -0.06 -1.19 -1.33
N TRP A 71 -0.42 -0.69 -2.50
CA TRP A 71 -0.36 -1.45 -3.74
C TRP A 71 1.09 -1.84 -4.06
N ASP A 72 2.03 -0.90 -3.96
CA ASP A 72 3.44 -1.15 -4.24
C ASP A 72 4.03 -2.16 -3.24
N GLU A 73 3.73 -2.03 -1.94
CA GLU A 73 4.12 -3.03 -0.92
C GLU A 73 3.63 -4.44 -1.28
N TRP A 74 2.34 -4.57 -1.60
CA TRP A 74 1.77 -5.85 -1.98
C TRP A 74 2.41 -6.41 -3.25
N LEU A 75 2.61 -5.57 -4.27
CA LEU A 75 3.22 -5.96 -5.53
C LEU A 75 4.66 -6.42 -5.32
N HIS A 76 5.46 -5.70 -4.54
CA HIS A 76 6.83 -6.09 -4.22
C HIS A 76 6.87 -7.45 -3.53
N THR A 77 5.99 -7.73 -2.57
CA THR A 77 5.89 -9.06 -1.96
C THR A 77 5.57 -10.14 -3.01
N GLN A 78 4.66 -9.88 -3.94
CA GLN A 78 4.38 -10.84 -5.03
C GLN A 78 5.62 -11.07 -5.90
N LEU A 79 6.35 -10.01 -6.27
CA LEU A 79 7.55 -10.11 -7.11
C LEU A 79 8.68 -10.88 -6.41
N ILE A 80 8.90 -10.66 -5.10
CA ILE A 80 9.85 -11.43 -4.29
C ILE A 80 9.47 -12.92 -4.28
N ASN A 81 8.20 -13.23 -4.06
CA ASN A 81 7.73 -14.62 -4.03
C ASN A 81 7.89 -15.31 -5.39
N LEU A 82 7.68 -14.58 -6.49
CA LEU A 82 7.84 -15.09 -7.86
C LEU A 82 9.30 -15.24 -8.27
N SER A 83 10.19 -14.40 -7.73
CA SER A 83 11.62 -14.42 -8.05
C SER A 83 12.41 -15.37 -7.15
N SER A 84 11.87 -15.74 -5.98
CA SER A 84 12.48 -16.69 -5.04
C SER A 84 12.94 -17.95 -5.76
N ASP A 85 14.17 -18.37 -5.46
CA ASP A 85 14.81 -19.56 -6.02
C ASP A 85 15.06 -19.52 -7.53
N THR A 86 14.99 -18.33 -8.14
CA THR A 86 15.34 -18.10 -9.55
C THR A 86 16.49 -17.10 -9.69
N PRO A 87 17.14 -16.99 -10.87
CA PRO A 87 18.10 -15.92 -11.13
C PRO A 87 17.53 -14.50 -11.03
N MET A 88 16.20 -14.34 -10.97
CA MET A 88 15.54 -13.04 -10.80
C MET A 88 15.58 -12.55 -9.35
N ALA A 89 15.97 -13.38 -8.37
CA ALA A 89 15.97 -13.00 -6.95
C ALA A 89 16.87 -11.78 -6.64
N ASP A 90 17.93 -11.60 -7.43
CA ASP A 90 18.88 -10.49 -7.29
C ASP A 90 18.56 -9.30 -8.22
N MET A 91 17.44 -9.34 -8.95
CA MET A 91 17.02 -8.26 -9.86
C MET A 91 16.18 -7.20 -9.15
N ASP A 92 16.21 -5.98 -9.66
CA ASP A 92 15.28 -4.92 -9.25
C ASP A 92 13.84 -5.28 -9.64
N TYR A 93 12.85 -4.78 -8.90
CA TYR A 93 11.43 -5.13 -9.10
C TYR A 93 10.93 -4.84 -10.51
N ASP A 94 11.35 -3.73 -11.11
CA ASP A 94 11.00 -3.38 -12.48
C ASP A 94 11.51 -4.40 -13.50
N ASP A 95 12.68 -4.98 -13.25
CA ASP A 95 13.28 -5.97 -14.13
C ASP A 95 12.65 -7.35 -13.93
N ILE A 96 12.34 -7.73 -12.69
CA ILE A 96 11.52 -8.92 -12.41
C ILE A 96 10.20 -8.84 -13.17
N LEU A 97 9.50 -7.69 -13.08
CA LEU A 97 8.22 -7.48 -13.73
C LEU A 97 8.32 -7.62 -15.26
N LYS A 98 9.39 -7.08 -15.89
CA LYS A 98 9.64 -7.22 -17.34
C LYS A 98 9.90 -8.68 -17.74
N CYS A 99 10.54 -9.46 -16.87
CA CYS A 99 10.82 -10.88 -17.12
C CYS A 99 9.58 -11.78 -17.01
N LEU A 100 8.52 -11.36 -16.31
CA LEU A 100 7.30 -12.16 -16.18
C LEU A 100 6.60 -12.39 -17.52
N PRO A 101 5.89 -13.52 -17.70
CA PRO A 101 4.98 -13.70 -18.83
C PRO A 101 3.92 -12.59 -18.88
N GLU A 102 3.46 -12.24 -20.09
CA GLU A 102 2.44 -11.20 -20.28
C GLU A 102 1.15 -11.49 -19.50
N GLU A 103 0.72 -12.76 -19.47
CA GLU A 103 -0.43 -13.21 -18.69
C GLU A 103 -0.29 -12.87 -17.19
N LYS A 104 0.91 -13.07 -16.63
CA LYS A 104 1.16 -12.80 -15.21
C LYS A 104 1.21 -11.30 -14.91
N ARG A 105 1.82 -10.50 -15.79
CA ARG A 105 1.77 -9.03 -15.68
C ARG A 105 0.33 -8.52 -15.73
N LYS A 106 -0.50 -9.09 -16.62
CA LYS A 106 -1.91 -8.75 -16.72
C LYS A 106 -2.68 -9.12 -15.46
N GLU A 107 -2.47 -10.30 -14.90
CA GLU A 107 -3.10 -10.71 -13.63
C GLU A 107 -2.79 -9.74 -12.48
N LEU A 108 -1.53 -9.29 -12.37
CA LEU A 108 -1.14 -8.27 -11.39
C LEU A 108 -1.86 -6.94 -11.65
N LEU A 109 -1.93 -6.48 -12.91
CA LEU A 109 -2.65 -5.26 -13.26
C LEU A 109 -4.15 -5.36 -12.95
N ASP A 110 -4.78 -6.48 -13.32
CA ASP A 110 -6.20 -6.74 -13.03
C ASP A 110 -6.46 -6.75 -11.52
N LYS A 111 -5.50 -7.22 -10.71
CA LYS A 111 -5.57 -7.13 -9.24
C LYS A 111 -5.50 -5.69 -8.72
N ARG A 112 -4.69 -4.82 -9.32
CA ARG A 112 -4.67 -3.39 -8.98
C ARG A 112 -6.04 -2.76 -9.18
N PHE A 113 -6.65 -3.02 -10.33
CA PHE A 113 -7.99 -2.52 -10.65
C PHE A 113 -9.05 -3.05 -9.68
N TYR A 114 -9.00 -4.35 -9.36
CA TYR A 114 -9.89 -4.95 -8.37
C TYR A 114 -9.80 -4.26 -7.00
N PHE A 115 -8.59 -3.98 -6.50
CA PHE A 115 -8.43 -3.26 -5.23
C PHE A 115 -8.86 -1.79 -5.33
N ALA A 116 -8.59 -1.13 -6.46
CA ALA A 116 -9.01 0.25 -6.68
C ALA A 116 -10.55 0.38 -6.67
N GLU A 117 -11.26 -0.54 -7.33
CA GLU A 117 -12.73 -0.60 -7.32
C GLU A 117 -13.27 -0.86 -5.91
N LYS A 118 -12.70 -1.82 -5.19
CA LYS A 118 -13.13 -2.17 -3.82
C LYS A 118 -12.95 -1.01 -2.84
N THR A 119 -11.95 -0.16 -3.06
CA THR A 119 -11.66 1.01 -2.21
C THR A 119 -12.37 2.29 -2.66
N GLY A 120 -12.88 2.33 -3.90
CA GLY A 120 -13.44 3.52 -4.53
C GLY A 120 -12.39 4.53 -5.03
N VAL A 121 -11.11 4.13 -5.06
CA VAL A 121 -9.98 4.93 -5.54
C VAL A 121 -9.83 4.86 -7.07
N ASP A 122 -10.52 3.92 -7.73
CA ASP A 122 -10.62 3.80 -9.19
C ASP A 122 -11.01 5.12 -9.88
N ASN A 123 -11.89 5.91 -9.26
CA ASN A 123 -12.28 7.24 -9.74
C ASN A 123 -11.14 8.29 -9.72
N LEU A 124 -10.01 7.98 -9.09
CA LEU A 124 -8.82 8.82 -8.94
C LEU A 124 -7.61 8.29 -9.73
N LEU A 125 -7.71 7.11 -10.34
CA LEU A 125 -6.70 6.53 -11.24
C LEU A 125 -6.95 7.05 -12.67
N VAL A 126 -6.88 8.37 -12.84
CA VAL A 126 -6.85 8.98 -14.17
C VAL A 126 -5.39 8.99 -14.64
N GLU A 127 -5.17 8.35 -15.80
CA GLU A 127 -3.91 8.25 -16.56
C GLU A 127 -2.90 7.19 -16.08
N LEU A 128 -2.92 6.04 -16.77
CA LEU A 128 -1.73 5.23 -17.07
C LEU A 128 -1.19 5.66 -18.44
#